data_AF-A0A929YNC8-F1
#
_entry.id   AF-A0A929YNC8-F1
#
_cell.length_a   1.000
_cell.length_b   1.000
_cell.length_c   1.000
_cell.angle_alpha   90.00
_cell.angle_beta   90.00
_cell.angle_gamma   90.00
#
_symmetry.space_group_name_H-M   'P 1'
#
loop_
_entity.id
_entity.type
_entity.pdbx_description
1 polymer ?
#
loop_
_entity_poly.entity_id
_entity_poly.type
_entity_poly.pdbx_seq_one_letter_code
_entity_poly.pdbx_strand_id
1 'polypeptide(L)'
;MEQELIKIEVNNNIEKCVSGKELHKVLEIGTRFDTWFKRMCEYGFVANVDFIPMLKIVHDPITKKEREVLDDYIVKLDMAKEIAMIQRTEKGKQVRLYFIEIEKKYKQEKQLPTTYLEALEQLVATEKARLQLEQENKEVKQKLEYKQEIINGLTEDTKLQTQRQLLREIINMKGTFLIQTRWNLLYDFYDKVKKMKVRARCEGYNLKQTKQKDKLSVLGYIDEVLGDIPTLYGLAVKLFESDFKDKLQKYMEAL
;
A
#
# COMPACT_ATOMS: atom_id res chain seq x y z
N MET A 1 -23.35 12.18 11.17
CA MET A 1 -22.72 11.11 10.38
C MET A 1 -23.77 10.66 9.37
N GLU A 2 -23.68 11.12 8.12
CA GLU A 2 -24.59 10.66 7.07
C GLU A 2 -24.30 9.17 6.85
N GLN A 3 -25.28 8.29 7.05
CA GLN A 3 -25.12 6.86 6.76
C GLN A 3 -25.10 6.69 5.24
N GLU A 4 -23.95 6.28 4.70
CA GLU A 4 -23.81 5.91 3.30
C GLU A 4 -24.65 4.64 3.04
N LEU A 5 -25.71 4.77 2.24
CA LEU A 5 -26.67 3.68 2.00
C LEU A 5 -26.07 2.60 1.08
N ILE A 6 -25.32 3.03 0.06
CA ILE A 6 -24.60 2.20 -0.91
C ILE A 6 -23.31 2.94 -1.27
N LYS A 7 -22.18 2.26 -1.26
CA LYS A 7 -20.90 2.84 -1.69
C LYS A 7 -20.90 3.14 -3.20
N ILE A 8 -20.54 4.38 -3.57
CA ILE A 8 -20.39 4.79 -4.97
C ILE A 8 -18.90 4.93 -5.30
N GLU A 9 -18.47 4.24 -6.35
CA GLU A 9 -17.10 4.27 -6.83
C GLU A 9 -17.02 4.95 -8.19
N VAL A 10 -15.84 5.49 -8.52
CA VAL A 10 -15.56 6.07 -9.85
C VAL A 10 -14.66 5.10 -10.59
N ASN A 11 -15.13 4.60 -11.74
CA ASN A 11 -14.35 3.68 -12.56
C ASN A 11 -13.24 4.42 -13.35
N ASN A 12 -12.42 3.68 -14.08
CA ASN A 12 -11.34 4.24 -14.90
C ASN A 12 -11.80 5.24 -15.98
N ASN A 13 -13.08 5.17 -16.38
CA ASN A 13 -13.69 6.08 -17.34
C ASN A 13 -14.31 7.32 -16.68
N ILE A 14 -14.05 7.55 -15.39
CA ILE A 14 -14.62 8.65 -14.59
C ILE A 14 -16.15 8.53 -14.47
N GLU A 15 -16.70 7.33 -14.66
CA GLU A 15 -18.12 7.05 -14.52
C GLU A 15 -18.43 6.51 -13.12
N LYS A 16 -19.54 6.96 -12.56
CA LYS A 16 -19.99 6.52 -11.24
C LYS A 16 -20.64 5.15 -11.34
N CYS A 17 -20.19 4.24 -10.50
CA CYS A 17 -20.64 2.87 -10.47
C CYS A 17 -20.89 2.39 -9.04
N VAL A 18 -21.67 1.32 -8.91
CA VAL A 18 -21.96 0.63 -7.66
C VAL A 18 -21.77 -0.88 -7.83
N SER A 19 -21.55 -1.59 -6.73
CA SER A 19 -21.58 -3.05 -6.72
C SER A 19 -23.00 -3.56 -6.97
N GLY A 20 -23.15 -4.49 -7.90
CA GLY A 20 -24.42 -5.16 -8.17
C GLY A 20 -24.91 -5.97 -6.97
N LYS A 21 -24.00 -6.67 -6.27
CA LYS A 21 -24.32 -7.40 -5.04
C LYS A 21 -24.75 -6.48 -3.90
N GLU A 22 -24.07 -5.35 -3.74
CA GLU A 22 -24.44 -4.37 -2.71
C GLU A 22 -25.82 -3.79 -3.01
N LEU A 23 -26.08 -3.43 -4.27
CA LEU A 23 -27.39 -2.98 -4.72
C LEU A 23 -28.48 -4.02 -4.45
N HIS A 24 -28.24 -5.30 -4.78
CA HIS A 24 -29.16 -6.41 -4.51
C HIS A 24 -29.47 -6.55 -3.01
N LYS A 25 -28.44 -6.46 -2.17
CA LYS A 25 -28.55 -6.57 -0.71
C LYS A 25 -29.36 -5.42 -0.12
N VAL A 26 -29.08 -4.18 -0.52
CA VAL A 26 -29.76 -2.99 0.00
C VAL A 26 -31.22 -2.90 -0.47
N LEU A 27 -31.52 -3.43 -1.66
CA LEU A 27 -32.89 -3.56 -2.16
C LEU A 27 -33.68 -4.69 -1.48
N GLU A 28 -33.06 -5.47 -0.60
CA GLU A 28 -33.69 -6.58 0.17
C GLU A 28 -34.38 -7.62 -0.73
N ILE A 29 -33.74 -7.96 -1.84
CA ILE A 29 -34.30 -8.88 -2.83
C ILE A 29 -34.11 -10.34 -2.37
N GLY A 30 -35.23 -11.06 -2.20
CA GLY A 30 -35.21 -12.46 -1.75
C GLY A 30 -34.76 -13.49 -2.80
N THR A 31 -34.77 -13.14 -4.10
CA THR A 31 -34.26 -14.03 -5.16
C THR A 31 -32.73 -14.05 -5.20
N ARG A 32 -32.14 -15.20 -5.52
CA ARG A 32 -30.67 -15.35 -5.65
C ARG A 32 -30.10 -14.31 -6.63
N PHE A 33 -28.96 -13.74 -6.28
CA PHE A 33 -28.34 -12.60 -6.96
C PHE A 33 -28.17 -12.80 -8.48
N ASP A 34 -27.64 -13.94 -8.92
CA ASP A 34 -27.43 -14.28 -10.32
C ASP A 34 -28.75 -14.37 -11.11
N THR A 35 -29.77 -15.01 -10.53
CA THR A 35 -31.10 -15.10 -11.14
C THR A 35 -31.74 -13.71 -11.25
N TRP A 36 -31.63 -12.92 -10.19
CA TRP A 36 -32.13 -11.56 -10.15
C TRP A 36 -31.44 -10.66 -11.18
N PHE A 37 -30.10 -10.68 -11.21
CA PHE A 37 -29.33 -9.81 -12.08
C PHE A 37 -29.56 -10.15 -13.55
N LYS A 38 -29.65 -11.44 -13.89
CA LYS A 38 -30.03 -11.88 -15.25
C LYS A 38 -31.37 -11.31 -15.67
N ARG A 39 -32.38 -11.34 -14.80
CA ARG A 39 -33.69 -10.72 -15.04
C ARG A 39 -33.60 -9.19 -15.16
N MET A 40 -32.72 -8.53 -14.40
CA MET A 40 -32.53 -7.07 -14.54
C MET A 40 -31.95 -6.74 -15.92
N CYS A 41 -31.03 -7.55 -16.44
CA CYS A 41 -30.47 -7.34 -17.79
C CYS A 41 -31.52 -7.44 -18.91
N GLU A 42 -32.60 -8.20 -18.71
CA GLU A 42 -33.69 -8.34 -19.69
C GLU A 42 -34.49 -7.04 -19.93
N TYR A 43 -34.32 -6.01 -19.07
CA TYR A 43 -34.93 -4.70 -19.24
C TYR A 43 -34.23 -3.80 -20.27
N GLY A 44 -33.24 -4.31 -21.00
CA GLY A 44 -32.57 -3.60 -22.09
C GLY A 44 -31.19 -3.06 -21.75
N PHE A 45 -30.61 -3.44 -20.60
CA PHE A 45 -29.24 -3.08 -20.25
C PHE A 45 -28.21 -3.92 -21.02
N VAL A 46 -27.13 -3.27 -21.45
CA VAL A 46 -26.11 -3.86 -22.31
C VAL A 46 -24.80 -4.06 -21.54
N ALA A 47 -24.25 -5.27 -21.62
CA ALA A 47 -22.95 -5.59 -21.03
C ALA A 47 -21.83 -4.72 -21.65
N ASN A 48 -20.88 -4.28 -20.81
CA ASN A 48 -19.83 -3.32 -21.12
C ASN A 48 -20.29 -1.91 -21.48
N VAL A 49 -21.60 -1.64 -21.47
CA VAL A 49 -22.17 -0.30 -21.61
C VAL A 49 -22.77 0.14 -20.29
N ASP A 50 -23.68 -0.64 -19.71
CA ASP A 50 -24.40 -0.32 -18.49
C ASP A 50 -23.84 -1.02 -17.26
N PHE A 51 -23.20 -2.18 -17.46
CA PHE A 51 -22.56 -2.95 -16.40
C PHE A 51 -21.36 -3.75 -16.92
N ILE A 52 -20.42 -4.07 -16.03
CA ILE A 52 -19.22 -4.86 -16.34
C ILE A 52 -19.15 -6.06 -15.37
N PRO A 53 -19.03 -7.31 -15.86
CA PRO A 53 -18.85 -8.48 -15.00
C PRO A 53 -17.48 -8.48 -14.32
N MET A 54 -17.48 -8.72 -13.01
CA MET A 54 -16.28 -8.90 -12.20
C MET A 54 -16.04 -10.38 -11.97
N LEU A 55 -14.92 -10.88 -12.50
CA LEU A 55 -14.50 -12.26 -12.34
C LEU A 55 -13.50 -12.37 -11.19
N LYS A 56 -13.56 -13.50 -10.46
CA LYS A 56 -12.52 -13.87 -9.50
C LYS A 56 -11.96 -15.25 -9.82
N ILE A 57 -10.68 -15.43 -9.54
CA ILE A 57 -10.02 -16.72 -9.67
C ILE A 57 -10.29 -17.53 -8.39
N VAL A 58 -10.79 -18.74 -8.55
CA VAL A 58 -11.02 -19.69 -7.47
C VAL A 58 -10.23 -20.96 -7.74
N HIS A 59 -9.53 -21.44 -6.71
CA HIS A 59 -8.85 -22.74 -6.76
C HIS A 59 -9.84 -23.86 -6.47
N ASP A 60 -9.88 -24.85 -7.37
CA ASP A 60 -10.58 -26.10 -7.12
C ASP A 60 -9.79 -26.92 -6.07
N PRO A 61 -10.38 -27.25 -4.91
CA PRO A 61 -9.70 -28.02 -3.86
C PRO A 61 -9.26 -29.41 -4.31
N ILE A 62 -9.95 -30.00 -5.30
CA ILE A 62 -9.75 -31.38 -5.77
C ILE A 62 -8.76 -31.39 -6.92
N THR A 63 -8.99 -30.56 -7.94
CA THR A 63 -8.18 -30.58 -9.16
C THR A 63 -6.95 -29.67 -9.08
N LYS A 64 -6.86 -28.81 -8.05
CA LYS A 64 -5.84 -27.74 -7.89
C LYS A 64 -5.74 -26.79 -9.08
N LYS A 65 -6.74 -26.77 -9.96
CA LYS A 65 -6.81 -25.87 -11.10
C LYS A 65 -7.47 -24.57 -10.70
N GLU A 66 -7.01 -23.49 -11.32
CA GLU A 66 -7.64 -22.19 -11.25
C GLU A 66 -8.83 -22.16 -12.21
N ARG A 67 -9.96 -21.65 -11.73
CA ARG A 67 -11.13 -21.36 -12.55
C ARG A 67 -11.59 -19.94 -12.29
N GLU A 68 -11.96 -19.24 -13.35
CA GLU A 68 -12.64 -17.95 -13.23
C GLU A 68 -14.12 -18.19 -12.96
N VAL A 69 -14.64 -17.52 -11.94
CA VAL A 69 -16.07 -17.50 -11.64
C VAL A 69 -16.53 -16.05 -11.54
N LEU A 70 -17.75 -15.80 -12.02
CA LEU A 70 -18.42 -14.53 -11.82
C LEU A 70 -18.57 -14.26 -10.32
N ASP A 71 -18.01 -13.14 -9.87
CA ASP A 71 -18.17 -12.68 -8.50
C ASP A 71 -19.24 -11.62 -8.40
N ASP A 72 -19.15 -10.54 -9.17
CA ASP A 72 -20.05 -9.39 -9.04
C ASP A 72 -20.23 -8.67 -10.39
N TYR A 73 -20.96 -7.57 -10.39
CA TYR A 73 -21.06 -6.65 -11.50
C TYR A 73 -20.77 -5.22 -11.02
N ILE A 74 -19.95 -4.50 -11.77
CA ILE A 74 -19.87 -3.04 -11.68
C ILE A 74 -21.05 -2.50 -12.46
N VAL A 75 -21.99 -1.84 -11.78
CA VAL A 75 -23.23 -1.31 -12.37
C VAL A 75 -23.14 0.20 -12.45
N LYS A 76 -23.35 0.79 -13.62
CA LYS A 76 -23.40 2.26 -13.77
C LYS A 76 -24.52 2.85 -12.93
N LEU A 77 -24.30 4.06 -12.44
CA LEU A 77 -25.27 4.76 -11.59
C LEU A 77 -26.63 4.96 -12.29
N ASP A 78 -26.65 5.17 -13.61
CA ASP A 78 -27.89 5.28 -14.38
C ASP A 78 -28.70 3.98 -14.37
N MET A 79 -28.06 2.85 -14.68
CA MET A 79 -28.68 1.52 -14.56
C MET A 79 -29.14 1.24 -13.12
N ALA A 80 -28.34 1.59 -12.11
CA ALA A 80 -28.70 1.37 -10.71
C ALA A 80 -29.96 2.17 -10.29
N LYS A 81 -30.10 3.41 -10.77
CA LYS A 81 -31.30 4.25 -10.56
C LYS A 81 -32.54 3.62 -11.19
N GLU A 82 -32.41 3.09 -12.41
CA GLU A 82 -33.50 2.41 -13.11
C GLU A 82 -33.89 1.10 -12.41
N ILE A 83 -32.92 0.28 -12.01
CA ILE A 83 -33.17 -0.95 -11.24
C ILE A 83 -33.92 -0.63 -9.93
N ALA A 84 -33.50 0.41 -9.20
CA ALA A 84 -34.17 0.83 -7.98
C ALA A 84 -35.62 1.28 -8.24
N MET A 85 -35.89 1.91 -9.39
CA MET A 85 -37.23 2.28 -9.82
C MET A 85 -38.10 1.07 -10.18
N ILE A 86 -37.53 0.07 -10.86
CA ILE A 86 -38.23 -1.15 -11.32
C ILE A 86 -38.73 -1.98 -10.14
N GLN A 87 -38.03 -1.96 -8.98
CA GLN A 87 -38.45 -2.78 -7.83
C GLN A 87 -39.83 -2.40 -7.28
N ARG A 88 -40.26 -1.14 -7.44
CA ARG A 88 -41.55 -0.64 -6.90
C ARG A 88 -41.73 -0.92 -5.39
N THR A 89 -40.64 -0.95 -4.63
CA THR A 89 -40.62 -1.14 -3.18
C THR A 89 -40.22 0.14 -2.46
N GLU A 90 -40.51 0.25 -1.16
CA GLU A 90 -40.07 1.39 -0.35
C GLU A 90 -38.53 1.47 -0.27
N LYS A 91 -37.85 0.32 -0.19
CA LYS A 91 -36.38 0.24 -0.28
C LYS A 91 -35.86 0.73 -1.64
N GLY A 92 -36.51 0.33 -2.74
CA GLY A 92 -36.18 0.85 -4.07
C GLY A 92 -36.34 2.37 -4.18
N LYS A 93 -37.39 2.93 -3.57
CA LYS A 93 -37.59 4.39 -3.49
C LYS A 93 -36.49 5.08 -2.68
N GLN A 94 -36.10 4.53 -1.53
CA GLN A 94 -35.01 5.06 -0.70
C GLN A 94 -33.67 5.07 -1.46
N VAL A 95 -33.32 3.94 -2.08
CA VAL A 95 -32.10 3.82 -2.90
C VAL A 95 -32.09 4.81 -4.07
N ARG A 96 -33.23 4.94 -4.77
CA ARG A 96 -33.36 5.91 -5.87
C ARG A 96 -33.19 7.35 -5.38
N LEU A 97 -33.81 7.74 -4.27
CA LEU A 97 -33.69 9.08 -3.71
C LEU A 97 -32.25 9.37 -3.25
N TYR A 98 -31.59 8.39 -2.65
CA TYR A 98 -30.19 8.46 -2.28
C TYR A 98 -29.30 8.74 -3.50
N PHE A 99 -29.43 7.98 -4.58
CA PHE A 99 -28.65 8.22 -5.81
C PHE A 99 -28.91 9.60 -6.41
N ILE A 100 -30.16 10.08 -6.40
CA ILE A 100 -30.51 11.43 -6.87
C ILE A 100 -29.86 12.51 -6.00
N GLU A 101 -29.85 12.33 -4.68
CA GLU A 101 -29.23 13.28 -3.75
C GLU A 101 -27.72 13.36 -3.96
N ILE A 102 -27.06 12.22 -4.11
CA ILE A 102 -25.64 12.16 -4.42
C ILE A 102 -25.37 12.87 -5.76
N GLU A 103 -26.13 12.60 -6.82
CA GLU A 103 -25.96 13.31 -8.09
C GLU A 103 -26.14 14.82 -7.97
N LYS A 104 -27.08 15.28 -7.13
CA LYS A 104 -27.28 16.72 -6.86
C LYS A 104 -26.08 17.32 -6.13
N LYS A 105 -25.60 16.68 -5.06
CA LYS A 105 -24.41 17.10 -4.31
C LYS A 105 -23.20 17.24 -5.24
N TYR A 106 -22.94 16.23 -6.07
CA TYR A 106 -21.86 16.28 -7.05
C TYR A 106 -22.07 17.32 -8.15
N LYS A 107 -23.31 17.56 -8.61
CA LYS A 107 -23.59 18.61 -9.60
C LYS A 107 -23.37 19.99 -8.99
N GLN A 108 -23.69 20.19 -7.70
CA GLN A 108 -23.41 21.43 -6.98
C GLN A 108 -21.90 21.64 -6.79
N GLU A 109 -21.16 20.60 -6.41
CA GLU A 109 -19.68 20.66 -6.31
C GLU A 109 -19.00 20.95 -7.65
N LYS A 110 -19.59 20.49 -8.77
CA LYS A 110 -19.10 20.76 -10.13
C LYS A 110 -19.76 21.96 -10.81
N GLN A 111 -20.56 22.76 -10.10
CA GLN A 111 -21.07 23.99 -10.70
C GLN A 111 -19.89 24.90 -10.99
N LEU A 112 -19.72 25.19 -12.28
CA LEU A 112 -18.81 26.25 -12.70
C LEU A 112 -19.24 27.53 -11.98
N PRO A 113 -18.28 28.34 -11.51
CA PRO A 113 -18.56 29.64 -10.92
C PRO A 113 -19.56 30.40 -11.80
N THR A 114 -20.67 30.81 -11.20
CA THR A 114 -21.72 31.51 -11.95
C THR A 114 -21.36 32.97 -12.17
N THR A 115 -20.49 33.50 -11.32
CA THR A 115 -19.96 34.85 -11.44
C THR A 115 -18.45 34.86 -11.61
N TYR A 116 -17.94 35.93 -12.23
CA TYR A 116 -16.50 36.14 -12.39
C TYR A 116 -15.78 36.23 -11.03
N LEU A 117 -16.43 36.83 -10.02
CA LEU A 117 -15.89 36.94 -8.67
C LEU A 117 -15.67 35.57 -8.02
N GLU A 118 -16.67 34.69 -8.07
CA GLU A 118 -16.55 33.31 -7.56
C GLU A 118 -15.42 32.54 -8.25
N ALA A 119 -15.23 32.73 -9.56
CA ALA A 119 -14.16 32.07 -10.31
C ALA A 119 -12.77 32.51 -9.82
N LEU A 120 -12.60 33.81 -9.61
CA LEU A 120 -11.38 34.39 -9.06
C LEU A 120 -11.10 33.86 -7.64
N GLU A 121 -12.11 33.78 -6.78
CA GLU A 121 -11.95 33.26 -5.42
C GLU A 121 -11.52 31.78 -5.41
N GLN A 122 -12.12 30.95 -6.26
CA GLN A 122 -11.72 29.55 -6.42
C GLN A 122 -10.30 29.40 -6.97
N LEU A 123 -9.91 30.23 -7.95
CA LEU A 123 -8.54 30.26 -8.48
C LEU A 123 -7.52 30.66 -7.41
N VAL A 124 -7.85 31.65 -6.59
CA VAL A 124 -6.98 32.05 -5.47
C VAL A 124 -6.86 30.94 -4.43
N ALA A 125 -7.96 30.26 -4.09
CA ALA A 125 -7.95 29.15 -3.14
C ALA A 125 -7.10 27.97 -3.65
N THR A 126 -7.27 27.60 -4.91
CA THR A 126 -6.49 26.52 -5.55
C THR A 126 -5.00 26.87 -5.64
N GLU A 127 -4.66 28.11 -6.01
CA GLU A 127 -3.26 28.54 -6.07
C GLU A 127 -2.61 28.58 -4.68
N LYS A 128 -3.34 29.03 -3.64
CA LYS A 128 -2.85 28.97 -2.25
C LYS A 128 -2.58 27.53 -1.81
N ALA A 129 -3.48 26.60 -2.11
CA ALA A 129 -3.29 25.19 -1.79
C ALA A 129 -2.07 24.60 -2.54
N ARG A 130 -1.88 24.97 -3.81
CA ARG A 130 -0.72 24.57 -4.62
C ARG A 130 0.59 25.05 -3.99
N LEU A 131 0.66 26.31 -3.58
CA LEU A 131 1.83 26.90 -2.93
C LEU A 131 2.15 26.23 -1.59
N GLN A 132 1.14 25.93 -0.77
CA GLN A 132 1.32 25.20 0.48
C GLN A 132 1.90 23.80 0.23
N LEU A 133 1.34 23.07 -0.73
CA LEU A 133 1.82 21.75 -1.10
C LEU A 133 3.25 21.79 -1.66
N GLU A 134 3.60 22.82 -2.41
CA GLU A 134 4.96 23.04 -2.91
C GLU A 134 5.96 23.29 -1.76
N GLN A 135 5.56 24.06 -0.74
CA GLN A 135 6.36 24.27 0.47
C GLN A 135 6.58 22.97 1.24
N GLU A 136 5.52 22.20 1.50
CA GLU A 136 5.61 20.90 2.17
C GLU A 136 6.53 19.93 1.40
N ASN A 137 6.39 19.87 0.08
CA ASN A 137 7.24 19.05 -0.77
C ASN A 137 8.71 19.48 -0.70
N LYS A 138 8.98 20.78 -0.64
CA LYS A 138 10.34 21.32 -0.48
C LYS A 138 10.96 20.88 0.85
N GLU A 139 10.22 20.97 1.95
CA GLU A 139 10.70 20.51 3.27
C GLU A 139 10.97 19.00 3.31
N VAL A 140 10.07 18.21 2.72
CA VAL A 140 10.24 16.75 2.62
C VAL A 140 11.48 16.41 1.80
N LYS A 141 11.69 17.10 0.68
CA LYS A 141 12.87 16.90 -0.17
C LYS A 141 14.17 17.24 0.56
N GLN A 142 14.21 18.35 1.30
CA GLN A 142 15.38 18.71 2.13
C GLN A 142 15.69 17.65 3.19
N LYS A 143 14.66 17.13 3.88
CA LYS A 143 14.83 16.04 4.86
C LYS A 143 15.37 14.77 4.20
N LEU A 144 14.93 14.47 2.98
CA LEU A 144 15.40 13.32 2.22
C LEU A 144 16.86 13.47 1.79
N GLU A 145 17.23 14.64 1.26
CA GLU A 145 18.61 14.97 0.88
C GLU A 145 19.55 14.84 2.09
N TYR A 146 19.19 15.44 3.23
CA TYR A 146 19.96 15.32 4.48
C TYR A 146 20.13 13.86 4.93
N LYS A 147 19.06 13.05 4.86
CA LYS A 147 19.15 11.61 5.19
C LYS A 147 20.09 10.86 4.24
N GLN A 148 20.05 11.20 2.96
CA GLN A 148 20.90 10.56 1.96
C GLN A 148 22.37 10.93 2.15
N GLU A 149 22.67 12.20 2.45
CA GLU A 149 24.03 12.66 2.77
C GLU A 149 24.61 11.92 3.99
N ILE A 150 23.82 11.78 5.06
CA ILE A 150 24.21 11.00 6.24
C ILE A 150 24.55 9.56 5.88
N ILE A 151 23.70 8.91 5.08
CA ILE A 151 23.90 7.52 4.68
C ILE A 151 25.19 7.38 3.85
N ASN A 152 25.40 8.27 2.89
CA ASN A 152 26.59 8.24 2.04
C ASN A 152 27.86 8.45 2.86
N GLY A 153 27.90 9.47 3.72
CA GLY A 153 29.06 9.75 4.59
C GLY A 153 29.42 8.59 5.53
N LEU A 154 28.43 7.83 5.99
CA LEU A 154 28.69 6.63 6.81
C LEU A 154 29.11 5.41 6.00
N THR A 155 28.75 5.30 4.73
CA THR A 155 28.91 4.05 3.97
C THR A 155 30.06 4.07 2.97
N GLU A 156 30.42 5.23 2.42
CA GLU A 156 31.40 5.34 1.31
C GLU A 156 32.86 5.43 1.79
N ASP A 157 33.15 6.12 2.91
CA ASP A 157 34.54 6.37 3.38
C ASP A 157 34.95 5.59 4.65
N THR A 158 34.07 4.72 5.16
CA THR A 158 34.30 4.03 6.45
C THR A 158 35.15 2.77 6.30
N LYS A 159 36.33 2.74 6.93
CA LYS A 159 37.20 1.54 6.99
C LYS A 159 36.43 0.31 7.47
N LEU A 160 36.72 -0.86 6.89
CA LEU A 160 36.01 -2.12 7.18
C LEU A 160 36.01 -2.50 8.68
N GLN A 161 37.07 -2.18 9.42
CA GLN A 161 37.12 -2.39 10.88
C GLN A 161 36.14 -1.47 11.63
N THR A 162 36.02 -0.22 11.22
CA THR A 162 35.07 0.75 11.76
C THR A 162 33.63 0.32 11.47
N GLN A 163 33.34 -0.20 10.27
CA GLN A 163 32.02 -0.75 9.94
C GLN A 163 31.62 -1.91 10.88
N ARG A 164 32.57 -2.81 11.21
CA ARG A 164 32.32 -3.92 12.16
C ARG A 164 32.01 -3.41 13.57
N GLN A 165 32.75 -2.41 14.04
CA GLN A 165 32.51 -1.81 15.36
C GLN A 165 31.15 -1.11 15.41
N LEU A 166 30.87 -0.25 14.43
CA LEU A 166 29.62 0.48 14.33
C LEU A 166 28.42 -0.46 14.18
N LEU A 167 28.53 -1.53 13.40
CA LEU A 167 27.47 -2.54 13.29
C LEU A 167 27.11 -3.12 14.67
N ARG A 168 28.11 -3.47 15.48
CA ARG A 168 27.88 -3.97 16.84
C ARG A 168 27.22 -2.91 17.72
N GLU A 169 27.68 -1.67 17.65
CA GLU A 169 27.09 -0.57 18.40
C GLU A 169 25.62 -0.34 18.03
N ILE A 170 25.30 -0.23 16.74
CA ILE A 170 23.95 -0.02 16.21
C ILE A 170 22.98 -1.10 16.72
N ILE A 171 23.42 -2.36 16.71
CA ILE A 171 22.57 -3.45 17.18
C ILE A 171 22.34 -3.38 18.69
N ASN A 172 23.32 -2.93 19.46
CA ASN A 172 23.25 -2.88 20.93
C ASN A 172 22.56 -1.61 21.47
N MET A 173 22.28 -0.59 20.66
CA MET A 173 21.85 0.74 21.13
C MET A 173 20.55 0.77 21.94
N LYS A 174 19.57 -0.10 21.64
CA LYS A 174 18.24 -0.10 22.32
C LYS A 174 18.14 -1.08 23.49
N GLY A 175 19.29 -1.54 24.01
CA GLY A 175 19.35 -2.46 25.14
C GLY A 175 19.26 -3.93 24.74
N THR A 176 19.57 -4.81 25.68
CA THR A 176 19.81 -6.25 25.45
C THR A 176 18.60 -7.00 24.92
N PHE A 177 17.38 -6.59 25.32
CA PHE A 177 16.14 -7.27 24.96
C PHE A 177 15.83 -7.22 23.45
N LEU A 178 16.29 -6.18 22.74
CA LEU A 178 15.98 -5.98 21.32
C LEU A 178 17.06 -6.51 20.38
N ILE A 179 18.21 -6.94 20.89
CA ILE A 179 19.36 -7.39 20.09
C ILE A 179 18.96 -8.52 19.13
N GLN A 180 18.28 -9.54 19.62
CA GLN A 180 17.87 -10.68 18.81
C GLN A 180 16.93 -10.27 17.68
N THR A 181 15.92 -9.44 18.00
CA THR A 181 14.96 -8.93 17.01
C THR A 181 15.64 -8.08 15.95
N ARG A 182 16.61 -7.24 16.34
CA ARG A 182 17.39 -6.41 15.42
C ARG A 182 18.26 -7.26 14.48
N TRP A 183 18.94 -8.29 15.00
CA TRP A 183 19.66 -9.25 14.15
C TRP A 183 18.73 -10.04 13.22
N ASN A 184 17.56 -10.45 13.71
CA ASN A 184 16.56 -11.12 12.88
C ASN A 184 16.14 -10.25 11.70
N LEU A 185 15.73 -9.01 11.99
CA LEU A 185 15.32 -8.05 10.98
C LEU A 185 16.45 -7.77 9.99
N LEU A 186 17.67 -7.53 10.48
CA LEU A 186 18.82 -7.24 9.63
C LEU A 186 19.13 -8.39 8.66
N TYR A 187 19.12 -9.63 9.13
CA TYR A 187 19.35 -10.80 8.26
C TYR A 187 18.20 -11.02 7.28
N ASP A 188 16.95 -10.77 7.66
CA ASP A 188 15.81 -10.88 6.75
C ASP A 188 15.91 -9.87 5.59
N PHE A 189 16.39 -8.66 5.86
CA PHE A 189 16.66 -7.66 4.81
C PHE A 189 17.89 -8.00 3.97
N TYR A 190 18.96 -8.50 4.60
CA TYR A 190 20.14 -8.99 3.89
C TYR A 190 19.76 -10.10 2.89
N ASP A 191 18.94 -11.05 3.33
CA ASP A 191 18.42 -12.15 2.49
C ASP A 191 17.67 -11.61 1.25
N LYS A 192 16.84 -10.57 1.43
CA LYS A 192 16.07 -9.94 0.34
C LYS A 192 16.96 -9.24 -0.68
N VAL A 193 18.03 -8.59 -0.23
CA VAL A 193 18.99 -7.87 -1.08
C VAL A 193 19.87 -8.85 -1.83
N LYS A 194 20.42 -9.85 -1.13
CA LYS A 194 21.35 -10.82 -1.71
C LYS A 194 20.67 -12.01 -2.39
N LYS A 195 19.33 -12.07 -2.33
CA LYS A 195 18.52 -13.17 -2.86
C LYS A 195 19.02 -14.53 -2.38
N MET A 196 19.44 -14.61 -1.13
CA MET A 196 19.95 -15.83 -0.50
C MET A 196 19.39 -15.98 0.91
N LYS A 197 19.33 -17.21 1.43
CA LYS A 197 19.00 -17.48 2.84
C LYS A 197 20.28 -17.64 3.65
N VAL A 198 20.80 -16.55 4.22
CA VAL A 198 22.14 -16.51 4.82
C VAL A 198 22.26 -17.45 6.03
N ARG A 199 21.20 -17.59 6.82
CA ARG A 199 21.18 -18.51 7.98
C ARG A 199 21.33 -19.96 7.56
N ALA A 200 20.56 -20.38 6.58
CA ALA A 200 20.63 -21.74 6.04
C ALA A 200 22.00 -22.01 5.39
N ARG A 201 22.58 -21.01 4.73
CA ARG A 201 23.95 -21.10 4.17
C ARG A 201 25.00 -21.25 5.26
N CYS A 202 24.91 -20.48 6.34
CA CYS A 202 25.81 -20.57 7.48
C CYS A 202 25.69 -21.94 8.19
N GLU A 203 24.48 -22.45 8.36
CA GLU A 203 24.25 -23.77 8.94
C GLU A 203 24.82 -24.88 8.05
N GLY A 204 24.55 -24.82 6.74
CA GLY A 204 25.11 -25.74 5.76
C GLY A 204 26.62 -25.64 5.61
N TYR A 205 27.20 -24.45 5.87
CA TYR A 205 28.64 -24.29 6.05
C TYR A 205 29.06 -25.09 7.27
N ASN A 206 28.59 -24.73 8.47
CA ASN A 206 28.95 -25.28 9.79
C ASN A 206 28.85 -26.81 9.93
N LEU A 207 27.95 -27.45 9.16
CA LEU A 207 27.83 -28.91 9.12
C LEU A 207 29.04 -29.60 8.48
N LYS A 208 29.84 -28.88 7.69
CA LYS A 208 31.02 -29.41 6.99
C LYS A 208 32.30 -29.33 7.83
N GLN A 209 32.31 -28.58 8.93
CA GLN A 209 33.48 -28.37 9.76
C GLN A 209 33.55 -29.41 10.86
N THR A 210 34.71 -30.05 10.94
CA THR A 210 35.00 -31.08 11.95
C THR A 210 35.43 -30.47 13.28
N LYS A 211 36.11 -29.33 13.28
CA LYS A 211 36.56 -28.66 14.50
C LYS A 211 35.59 -27.57 14.89
N GLN A 212 35.27 -27.49 16.18
CA GLN A 212 34.33 -26.50 16.71
C GLN A 212 34.79 -25.06 16.46
N LYS A 213 36.10 -24.80 16.47
CA LYS A 213 36.68 -23.48 16.20
C LYS A 213 36.48 -22.98 14.77
N ASP A 214 36.20 -23.89 13.83
CA ASP A 214 36.02 -23.55 12.41
C ASP A 214 34.53 -23.27 12.11
N LYS A 215 33.61 -23.52 13.06
CA LYS A 215 32.19 -23.18 12.95
C LYS A 215 31.97 -21.70 13.27
N LEU A 216 31.19 -21.04 12.44
CA LEU A 216 30.98 -19.58 12.50
C LEU A 216 29.56 -19.23 12.94
N SER A 217 29.41 -18.05 13.54
CA SER A 217 28.10 -17.42 13.68
C SER A 217 27.61 -16.91 12.32
N VAL A 218 26.33 -16.56 12.19
CA VAL A 218 25.81 -15.96 10.94
C VAL A 218 26.57 -14.69 10.56
N LEU A 219 26.89 -13.84 11.55
CA LEU A 219 27.74 -12.66 11.34
C LEU A 219 29.14 -13.05 10.89
N GLY A 220 29.77 -14.01 11.56
CA GLY A 220 31.11 -14.50 11.20
C GLY A 220 31.15 -15.12 9.82
N TYR A 221 30.11 -15.82 9.40
CA TYR A 221 29.97 -16.36 8.04
C TYR A 221 29.88 -15.24 7.00
N ILE A 222 29.09 -14.18 7.26
CA ILE A 222 29.02 -13.02 6.37
C ILE A 222 30.38 -12.29 6.30
N ASP A 223 31.08 -12.21 7.42
CA ASP A 223 32.37 -11.52 7.52
C ASP A 223 33.50 -12.29 6.84
N GLU A 224 33.74 -13.53 7.28
CA GLU A 224 34.93 -14.30 6.94
C GLU A 224 34.77 -15.10 5.65
N VAL A 225 33.55 -15.55 5.34
CA VAL A 225 33.29 -16.40 4.16
C VAL A 225 32.75 -15.58 3.00
N LEU A 226 31.76 -14.71 3.24
CA LEU A 226 31.18 -13.87 2.18
C LEU A 226 31.95 -12.57 1.95
N GLY A 227 32.72 -12.09 2.94
CA GLY A 227 33.46 -10.83 2.83
C GLY A 227 32.55 -9.60 2.68
N ASP A 228 31.30 -9.67 3.15
CA ASP A 228 30.22 -8.75 2.75
C ASP A 228 29.64 -7.93 3.91
N ILE A 229 30.52 -7.60 4.86
CA ILE A 229 30.21 -6.64 5.94
C ILE A 229 29.70 -5.30 5.42
N PRO A 230 30.24 -4.70 4.32
CA PRO A 230 29.76 -3.39 3.86
C PRO A 230 28.26 -3.38 3.55
N THR A 231 27.73 -4.42 2.91
CA THR A 231 26.29 -4.52 2.63
C THR A 231 25.50 -4.65 3.93
N LEU A 232 25.94 -5.52 4.84
CA LEU A 232 25.26 -5.76 6.11
C LEU A 232 25.24 -4.49 6.98
N TYR A 233 26.36 -3.76 7.03
CA TYR A 233 26.49 -2.49 7.72
C TYR A 233 25.60 -1.41 7.11
N GLY A 234 25.62 -1.24 5.78
CA GLY A 234 24.75 -0.27 5.10
C GLY A 234 23.26 -0.53 5.33
N LEU A 235 22.85 -1.80 5.45
CA LEU A 235 21.49 -2.17 5.83
C LEU A 235 21.19 -1.82 7.30
N ALA A 236 22.12 -2.05 8.22
CA ALA A 236 21.94 -1.69 9.61
C ALA A 236 21.78 -0.17 9.80
N VAL A 237 22.59 0.63 9.10
CA VAL A 237 22.47 2.11 9.07
C VAL A 237 21.09 2.53 8.57
N LYS A 238 20.61 1.94 7.48
CA LYS A 238 19.28 2.29 6.92
C LYS A 238 18.13 1.85 7.82
N LEU A 239 18.18 0.64 8.38
CA LEU A 239 17.09 0.08 9.18
C LEU A 239 16.94 0.73 10.55
N PHE A 240 18.05 1.18 11.13
CA PHE A 240 18.08 1.68 12.50
C PHE A 240 18.40 3.18 12.58
N GLU A 241 18.26 3.92 11.48
CA GLU A 241 18.59 5.36 11.34
C GLU A 241 18.09 6.21 12.51
N SER A 242 16.83 6.01 12.89
CA SER A 242 16.18 6.73 13.99
C SER A 242 16.89 6.56 15.34
N ASP A 243 17.57 5.42 15.53
CA ASP A 243 18.15 5.04 16.82
C ASP A 243 19.52 5.64 17.05
N PHE A 244 20.22 6.03 15.99
CA PHE A 244 21.56 6.57 16.08
C PHE A 244 21.68 8.02 15.60
N LYS A 245 20.59 8.67 15.15
CA LYS A 245 20.53 10.08 14.72
C LYS A 245 21.27 11.04 15.66
N ASP A 246 21.10 10.91 16.98
CA ASP A 246 21.72 11.80 17.98
C ASP A 246 23.20 11.49 18.25
N LYS A 247 23.65 10.26 18.02
CA LYS A 247 25.07 9.87 18.11
C LYS A 247 25.82 10.15 16.81
N LEU A 248 25.12 10.13 15.69
CA LEU A 248 25.61 10.37 14.33
C LEU A 248 26.30 11.72 14.18
N GLN A 249 25.68 12.78 14.71
CA GLN A 249 26.22 14.15 14.68
C GLN A 249 27.64 14.17 15.29
N LYS A 250 27.82 13.52 16.45
CA LYS A 250 29.10 13.45 17.17
C LYS A 250 30.17 12.63 16.44
N TYR A 251 29.78 11.62 15.66
CA TYR A 251 30.71 10.81 14.89
C TYR A 251 31.13 11.51 13.59
N MET A 252 30.21 12.25 12.93
CA MET A 252 30.53 13.06 11.76
C MET A 252 31.42 14.26 12.10
N GLU A 253 31.30 14.81 13.32
CA GLU A 253 32.19 15.88 13.82
C GLU A 253 33.60 15.35 14.22
N ALA A 254 33.76 14.04 14.38
CA ALA A 254 35.00 13.40 14.84
C ALA A 254 35.82 12.72 13.72
N LEU A 255 35.31 12.72 12.49
CA LEU A 255 35.99 12.28 11.27
C LEU A 255 36.64 13.48 10.56
#